data_AF-A0A2N0M4T2-F1
#
_entry.id   AF-A0A2N0M4T2-F1
#
_cell.length_a   1.000
_cell.length_b   1.000
_cell.length_c   1.000
_cell.angle_alpha   90.00
_cell.angle_beta   90.00
_cell.angle_gamma   90.00
#
_symmetry.space_group_name_H-M   'P 1'
#
loop_
_entity.id
_entity.type
_entity.pdbx_description
1 polymer ?
#
loop_
_entity_poly.entity_id
_entity_poly.type
_entity_poly.pdbx_seq_one_letter_code
_entity_poly.pdbx_strand_id
1 'polypeptide(L)'
;MTTKPFRSVALPVRVHGGSNVIARLSDEVDRLRAQRVFVVCGQTVAHKTDLLDRVKESLGGKFAGVFDGVQASSPLPSVELATAQARDAEADLIVALGGGSAVVTTRALIILLAEGGRAQDHATQYPPGQPPVSPRLMKPKIP
;
A
#
# COMPACT_ATOMS: atom_id res chain seq x y z
N MET A 1 -17.41 -32.93 17.46
CA MET A 1 -17.38 -31.77 16.56
C MET A 1 -17.19 -32.29 15.14
N THR A 2 -18.24 -32.32 14.32
CA THR A 2 -18.17 -32.74 12.92
C THR A 2 -17.74 -31.54 12.07
N THR A 3 -16.49 -31.55 11.61
CA THR A 3 -15.97 -30.54 10.69
C THR A 3 -16.51 -30.79 9.28
N LYS A 4 -17.16 -29.79 8.69
CA LYS A 4 -17.57 -29.84 7.28
C LYS A 4 -16.36 -29.59 6.38
N PRO A 5 -16.25 -30.27 5.23
CA PRO A 5 -15.24 -29.94 4.23
C PRO A 5 -15.48 -28.53 3.68
N PHE A 6 -14.41 -27.74 3.57
CA PHE A 6 -14.42 -26.41 2.97
C PHE A 6 -13.21 -26.20 2.06
N ARG A 7 -13.32 -25.25 1.13
CA ARG A 7 -12.22 -24.80 0.26
C ARG A 7 -11.99 -23.31 0.51
N SER A 8 -10.76 -22.93 0.78
CA SER A 8 -10.31 -21.53 0.79
C SER A 8 -9.44 -21.28 -0.44
N VAL A 9 -9.70 -20.21 -1.17
CA VAL A 9 -8.85 -19.73 -2.27
C VAL A 9 -8.34 -18.36 -1.86
N ALA A 10 -7.03 -18.24 -1.69
CA ALA A 10 -6.37 -16.98 -1.40
C ALA A 10 -5.85 -16.32 -2.70
N LEU A 11 -5.59 -15.02 -2.65
CA LEU A 11 -4.91 -14.33 -3.73
C LEU A 11 -3.48 -14.87 -3.88
N PRO A 12 -2.96 -15.01 -5.12
CA PRO A 12 -1.60 -15.46 -5.35
C PRO A 12 -0.61 -14.44 -4.77
N VAL A 13 0.12 -14.86 -3.73
CA VAL A 13 1.23 -14.09 -3.13
C VAL A 13 2.56 -14.71 -3.55
N ARG A 14 3.58 -13.86 -3.73
CA ARG A 14 4.96 -14.31 -3.92
C ARG A 14 5.80 -13.74 -2.79
N VAL A 15 6.54 -14.63 -2.13
CA VAL A 15 7.31 -14.33 -0.94
C VAL A 15 8.77 -14.56 -1.26
N HIS A 16 9.57 -13.51 -1.10
CA HIS A 16 11.03 -13.58 -1.20
C HIS A 16 11.61 -13.57 0.22
N GLY A 17 12.41 -14.57 0.56
CA GLY A 17 13.01 -14.71 1.88
C GLY A 17 14.48 -15.12 1.80
N GLY A 18 15.29 -14.58 2.71
CA GLY A 18 16.73 -14.83 2.76
C GLY A 18 17.56 -13.55 2.71
N SER A 19 18.87 -13.71 2.65
CA SER A 19 19.81 -12.60 2.61
C SER A 19 19.69 -11.81 1.31
N ASN A 20 19.69 -10.49 1.43
CA ASN A 20 19.71 -9.55 0.30
C ASN A 20 18.57 -9.68 -0.73
N VAL A 21 17.41 -10.20 -0.34
CA VAL A 21 16.25 -10.34 -1.26
C VAL A 21 15.68 -9.00 -1.75
N ILE A 22 16.00 -7.87 -1.10
CA ILE A 22 15.60 -6.53 -1.58
C ILE A 22 16.14 -6.26 -2.98
N ALA A 23 17.30 -6.83 -3.36
CA ALA A 23 17.84 -6.70 -4.72
C ALA A 23 16.93 -7.34 -5.79
N ARG A 24 15.94 -8.15 -5.41
CA ARG A 24 14.92 -8.73 -6.30
C ARG A 24 13.71 -7.81 -6.51
N LEU A 25 13.64 -6.67 -5.83
CA LEU A 25 12.53 -5.73 -5.99
C LEU A 25 12.39 -5.23 -7.43
N SER A 26 13.52 -4.99 -8.13
CA SER A 26 13.52 -4.64 -9.56
C SER A 26 12.80 -5.68 -10.42
N ASP A 27 13.07 -6.97 -10.18
CA ASP A 27 12.46 -8.09 -10.92
C ASP A 27 10.93 -8.07 -10.77
N GLU A 28 10.44 -7.67 -9.60
CA GLU A 28 9.03 -7.56 -9.29
C GLU A 28 8.34 -6.37 -9.97
N VAL A 29 9.03 -5.23 -9.96
CA VAL A 29 8.60 -4.01 -10.63
C VAL A 29 8.52 -4.26 -12.14
N ASP A 30 9.54 -4.93 -12.71
CA ASP A 30 9.57 -5.32 -14.14
C ASP A 30 8.44 -6.27 -14.50
N ARG A 31 8.18 -7.29 -13.67
CA ARG A 31 7.08 -8.23 -13.87
C ARG A 31 5.71 -7.53 -13.86
N LEU A 32 5.56 -6.49 -13.04
CA LEU A 32 4.35 -5.65 -12.98
C LEU A 32 4.32 -4.58 -14.09
N ARG A 33 5.41 -4.42 -14.84
CA ARG A 33 5.60 -3.39 -15.87
C ARG A 33 5.49 -1.95 -15.35
N ALA A 34 5.68 -1.76 -14.04
CA ALA A 34 5.62 -0.46 -13.39
C ALA A 34 6.87 0.38 -13.70
N GLN A 35 6.67 1.69 -13.82
CA GLN A 35 7.70 2.68 -14.16
C GLN A 35 7.84 3.78 -13.11
N ARG A 36 6.81 4.02 -12.30
CA ARG A 36 6.74 5.10 -11.31
C ARG A 36 6.39 4.54 -9.94
N VAL A 37 7.41 4.03 -9.26
CA VAL A 37 7.28 3.37 -7.96
C VAL A 37 7.34 4.39 -6.83
N PHE A 38 6.29 4.46 -6.03
CA PHE A 38 6.21 5.34 -4.87
C PHE A 38 6.30 4.53 -3.58
N VAL A 39 7.22 4.92 -2.69
CA VAL A 39 7.48 4.20 -1.45
C VAL A 39 6.71 4.83 -0.29
N VAL A 40 6.10 4.02 0.57
CA VAL A 40 5.38 4.47 1.77
C VAL A 40 6.02 3.81 2.99
N CYS A 41 6.63 4.61 3.87
CA CYS A 41 7.35 4.13 5.04
C CYS A 41 7.18 5.05 6.25
N GLY A 42 7.64 4.59 7.41
CA GLY A 42 7.70 5.41 8.62
C GLY A 42 9.08 6.02 8.83
N GLN A 43 9.13 7.11 9.61
CA GLN A 43 10.34 7.89 9.90
C GLN A 43 11.52 7.04 10.40
N THR A 44 11.29 6.01 11.22
CA THR A 44 12.39 5.13 11.67
C THR A 44 13.03 4.39 10.51
N VAL A 45 12.23 3.85 9.59
CA VAL A 45 12.74 3.17 8.38
C VAL A 45 13.48 4.17 7.48
N ALA A 46 12.91 5.35 7.29
CA ALA A 46 13.48 6.37 6.41
C ALA A 46 14.78 6.98 6.92
N HIS A 47 14.94 7.13 8.25
CA HIS A 47 16.01 7.95 8.82
C HIS A 47 16.97 7.22 9.76
N LYS A 48 16.61 6.01 10.23
CA LYS A 48 17.43 5.24 11.20
C LYS A 48 17.91 3.91 10.65
N THR A 49 17.65 3.62 9.38
CA THR A 49 18.07 2.38 8.69
C THR A 49 18.54 2.69 7.28
N ASP A 50 19.24 1.74 6.65
CA ASP A 50 19.63 1.79 5.23
C ASP A 50 18.53 1.25 4.28
N LEU A 51 17.37 0.86 4.82
CA LEU A 51 16.36 0.09 4.10
C LEU A 51 15.75 0.88 2.93
N LEU A 52 15.47 2.17 3.15
CA LEU A 52 14.94 3.04 2.11
C LEU A 52 15.97 3.26 1.00
N ASP A 53 17.25 3.41 1.35
CA ASP A 53 18.30 3.64 0.35
C ASP A 53 18.55 2.39 -0.49
N ARG A 54 18.51 1.19 0.11
CA ARG A 54 18.56 -0.08 -0.63
C ARG A 54 17.37 -0.25 -1.57
N VAL A 55 16.19 0.21 -1.18
CA VAL A 55 15.01 0.24 -2.06
C VAL A 55 15.22 1.22 -3.22
N LYS A 56 15.68 2.45 -2.95
CA LYS A 56 16.00 3.42 -4.01
C LYS A 56 17.03 2.88 -5.00
N GLU A 57 18.10 2.27 -4.50
CA GLU A 57 19.14 1.64 -5.31
C GLU A 57 18.56 0.53 -6.19
N SER A 58 17.74 -0.37 -5.63
CA SER A 58 17.12 -1.45 -6.40
C SER A 58 16.11 -0.93 -7.44
N LEU A 59 15.40 0.16 -7.16
CA LEU A 59 14.42 0.74 -8.09
C LEU A 59 15.08 1.59 -9.19
N GLY A 60 16.24 2.18 -8.92
CA GLY A 60 16.96 3.05 -9.85
C GLY A 60 16.07 4.17 -10.38
N GLY A 61 16.06 4.33 -11.71
CA GLY A 61 15.28 5.38 -12.39
C GLY A 61 13.75 5.26 -12.27
N LYS A 62 13.23 4.17 -11.70
CA LYS A 62 11.79 3.98 -11.47
C LYS A 62 11.32 4.49 -10.12
N PHE A 63 12.22 4.93 -9.24
CA PHE A 63 11.86 5.55 -7.97
C PHE A 63 11.22 6.92 -8.23
N ALA A 64 9.91 7.02 -8.03
CA ALA A 64 9.13 8.22 -8.31
C ALA A 64 8.93 9.11 -7.08
N GLY A 65 9.16 8.59 -5.87
CA GLY A 65 9.05 9.36 -4.64
C GLY A 65 8.90 8.49 -3.40
N VAL A 66 8.85 9.15 -2.26
CA VAL A 66 8.62 8.53 -0.96
C VAL A 66 7.74 9.40 -0.09
N PHE A 67 6.81 8.77 0.61
CA PHE A 67 6.17 9.31 1.80
C PHE A 67 6.72 8.57 3.03
N ASP A 68 7.47 9.28 3.88
CA ASP A 68 8.06 8.75 5.12
C ASP A 68 7.27 9.15 6.39
N GLY A 69 6.13 9.83 6.19
CA GLY A 69 5.26 10.34 7.25
C GLY A 69 4.26 9.32 7.81
N VAL A 70 4.45 8.01 7.62
CA VAL A 70 3.57 6.99 8.21
C VAL A 70 3.66 7.05 9.73
N GLN A 71 2.49 7.15 10.38
CA GLN A 71 2.37 7.20 11.84
C GLN A 71 1.78 5.90 12.41
N ALA A 72 2.01 5.65 13.70
CA ALA A 72 1.37 4.56 14.42
C ALA A 72 -0.17 4.66 14.29
N SER A 73 -0.83 3.51 14.11
CA SER A 73 -2.28 3.41 13.89
C SER A 73 -2.82 4.04 12.59
N SER A 74 -1.96 4.51 11.68
CA SER A 74 -2.34 4.99 10.34
C SER A 74 -3.48 6.04 10.35
N PRO A 75 -3.30 7.18 11.04
CA PRO A 75 -4.34 8.20 11.14
C PRO A 75 -4.69 8.76 9.76
N LEU A 76 -5.98 9.07 9.54
CA LEU A 76 -6.50 9.49 8.24
C LEU A 76 -5.71 10.66 7.60
N PRO A 77 -5.30 11.72 8.32
CA PRO A 77 -4.50 12.79 7.72
C PRO A 77 -3.18 12.31 7.11
N SER A 78 -2.52 11.31 7.70
CA SER A 78 -1.30 10.70 7.15
C SER A 78 -1.60 9.96 5.85
N VAL A 79 -2.72 9.23 5.78
CA VAL A 79 -3.19 8.54 4.57
C VAL A 79 -3.51 9.54 3.45
N GLU A 80 -4.22 10.63 3.76
CA GLU A 80 -4.60 11.64 2.77
C GLU A 80 -3.38 12.37 2.20
N LEU A 81 -2.41 12.74 3.04
CA LEU A 81 -1.14 13.32 2.60
C LEU A 81 -0.35 12.37 1.71
N ALA A 82 -0.22 11.10 2.11
CA ALA A 82 0.44 10.09 1.30
C ALA A 82 -0.26 9.91 -0.05
N THR A 83 -1.60 9.94 -0.08
CA THR A 83 -2.40 9.81 -1.31
C THR A 83 -2.17 10.98 -2.25
N ALA A 84 -2.14 12.21 -1.72
CA ALA A 84 -1.85 13.40 -2.52
C ALA A 84 -0.44 13.31 -3.16
N GLN A 85 0.58 12.97 -2.36
CA GLN A 85 1.95 12.85 -2.87
C GLN A 85 2.11 11.72 -3.89
N ALA A 86 1.47 10.57 -3.69
CA ALA A 86 1.49 9.47 -4.65
C ALA A 86 0.79 9.84 -5.97
N ARG A 87 -0.29 10.65 -5.89
CA ARG A 87 -0.98 11.19 -7.07
C ARG A 87 -0.11 12.17 -7.83
N ASP A 88 0.54 13.10 -7.13
CA ASP A 88 1.46 14.09 -7.73
C ASP A 88 2.69 13.42 -8.35
N ALA A 89 3.14 12.32 -7.76
CA ALA A 89 4.22 11.49 -8.30
C ALA A 89 3.77 10.61 -9.48
N GLU A 90 2.50 10.66 -9.89
CA GLU A 90 1.87 9.80 -10.91
C GLU A 90 2.23 8.32 -10.71
N ALA A 91 2.15 7.85 -9.46
CA ALA A 91 2.59 6.51 -9.10
C ALA A 91 1.77 5.43 -9.82
N ASP A 92 2.44 4.42 -10.37
CA ASP A 92 1.83 3.24 -11.00
C ASP A 92 2.07 1.93 -10.21
N LEU A 93 2.84 2.02 -9.11
CA LEU A 93 3.07 0.96 -8.13
C LEU A 93 3.37 1.59 -6.77
N ILE A 94 2.77 1.08 -5.69
CA ILE A 94 3.08 1.52 -4.32
C ILE A 94 3.84 0.42 -3.57
N VAL A 95 4.98 0.78 -2.97
CA VAL A 95 5.75 -0.12 -2.10
C VAL A 95 5.55 0.28 -0.65
N ALA A 96 4.85 -0.56 0.11
CA ALA A 96 4.81 -0.45 1.57
C ALA A 96 6.13 -0.96 2.16
N LEU A 97 6.89 -0.08 2.81
CA LEU A 97 8.18 -0.42 3.42
C LEU A 97 8.10 -0.22 4.94
N GLY A 98 7.93 -1.32 5.68
CA GLY A 98 7.87 -1.32 7.14
C GLY A 98 6.83 -2.30 7.69
N GLY A 99 6.39 -2.05 8.93
CA GLY A 99 5.41 -2.89 9.63
C GLY A 99 3.95 -2.59 9.27
N GLY A 100 3.03 -3.01 10.15
CA GLY A 100 1.58 -2.94 9.93
C GLY A 100 1.06 -1.55 9.56
N SER A 101 1.57 -0.48 10.17
CA SER A 101 1.13 0.89 9.84
C SER A 101 1.46 1.30 8.41
N ALA A 102 2.61 0.88 7.86
CA ALA A 102 2.96 1.17 6.48
C ALA A 102 2.02 0.43 5.51
N VAL A 103 1.71 -0.83 5.82
CA VAL A 103 0.76 -1.65 5.04
C VAL A 103 -0.66 -1.09 5.10
N VAL A 104 -1.15 -0.70 6.27
CA VAL A 104 -2.50 -0.14 6.43
C VAL A 104 -2.61 1.21 5.72
N THR A 105 -1.62 2.10 5.90
CA THR A 105 -1.57 3.39 5.21
C THR A 105 -1.57 3.20 3.69
N THR A 106 -0.73 2.29 3.19
CA THR A 106 -0.64 1.97 1.75
C THR A 106 -1.97 1.44 1.19
N ARG A 107 -2.63 0.52 1.91
CA ARG A 107 -3.93 -0.02 1.48
C ARG A 107 -5.00 1.06 1.39
N ALA A 108 -5.08 1.93 2.39
CA ALA A 108 -6.04 3.02 2.40
C ALA A 108 -5.73 4.04 1.29
N LEU A 109 -4.46 4.37 1.09
CA LEU A 109 -3.99 5.22 -0.01
C LEU A 109 -4.39 4.67 -1.38
N ILE A 110 -4.14 3.38 -1.64
CA ILE A 110 -4.45 2.76 -2.94
C ILE A 110 -5.96 2.81 -3.22
N ILE A 111 -6.80 2.65 -2.18
CA ILE A 111 -8.24 2.82 -2.29
C ILE A 111 -8.59 4.26 -2.68
N LEU A 112 -8.05 5.26 -1.96
CA LEU A 112 -8.33 6.68 -2.24
C LEU A 112 -7.82 7.14 -3.60
N LEU A 113 -6.66 6.63 -4.02
CA LEU A 113 -6.06 6.95 -5.31
C LEU A 113 -6.97 6.50 -6.46
N ALA A 114 -7.50 5.27 -6.37
CA ALA A 114 -8.38 4.67 -7.36
C ALA A 114 -9.81 5.23 -7.30
N GLU A 115 -10.41 5.26 -6.11
CA GLU A 115 -11.83 5.59 -5.94
C GLU A 115 -12.10 7.09 -6.00
N GLY A 116 -11.14 7.93 -5.61
CA GLY A 116 -11.34 9.37 -5.44
C GLY A 116 -12.28 9.69 -4.27
N GLY A 117 -12.80 10.90 -4.20
CA GLY A 117 -13.69 11.31 -3.09
C GLY A 117 -12.98 11.35 -1.73
N ARG A 118 -13.78 11.36 -0.65
CA ARG A 118 -13.26 11.39 0.73
C ARG A 118 -13.20 9.97 1.30
N ALA A 119 -12.34 9.74 2.29
CA ALA A 119 -12.23 8.43 2.93
C ALA A 119 -13.54 7.92 3.55
N GLN A 120 -14.38 8.83 4.06
CA GLN A 120 -15.68 8.48 4.65
C GLN A 120 -16.65 7.92 3.61
N ASP A 121 -16.50 8.29 2.34
CA ASP A 121 -17.35 7.82 1.25
C ASP A 121 -17.10 6.32 0.97
N HIS A 122 -15.96 5.78 1.43
CA HIS A 122 -15.53 4.38 1.25
C HIS A 122 -15.66 3.53 2.52
N ALA A 123 -15.97 4.16 3.66
CA ALA A 123 -16.15 3.48 4.92
C ALA A 123 -17.54 2.81 4.99
N THR A 124 -17.66 1.77 5.81
CA THR A 124 -18.97 1.27 6.22
C THR A 124 -19.69 2.37 7.00
N GLN A 125 -20.90 2.69 6.56
CA GLN A 125 -21.76 3.69 7.18
C GLN A 125 -22.85 3.00 8.00
N TYR A 126 -23.28 3.64 9.09
CA TYR A 126 -24.31 3.13 9.99
C TYR A 126 -25.46 4.15 10.09
N PRO A 127 -26.38 4.18 9.11
CA PRO A 127 -27.49 5.13 9.13
C PRO A 127 -28.44 4.81 10.31
N PRO A 128 -29.03 5.82 10.98
CA PRO A 128 -29.93 5.61 12.10
C PRO A 128 -31.12 4.71 11.72
N GLY A 129 -31.35 3.65 12.50
CA GLY A 129 -32.47 2.72 12.30
C GLY A 129 -32.36 1.83 11.05
N GLN A 130 -31.21 1.80 10.38
CA GLN A 130 -31.00 1.00 9.17
C GLN A 130 -29.80 0.05 9.33
N PRO A 131 -29.74 -1.05 8.55
CA PRO A 131 -28.55 -1.88 8.48
C PRO A 131 -27.30 -1.12 8.01
N PRO A 132 -26.09 -1.59 8.35
CA PRO A 132 -24.86 -0.99 7.85
C PRO A 132 -24.77 -1.07 6.33
N VAL A 133 -24.27 0.00 5.72
CA VAL A 133 -24.06 0.11 4.28
C VAL A 133 -22.56 0.17 4.01
N SER A 134 -22.02 -0.85 3.34
CA SER A 134 -20.62 -0.88 2.90
C SER A 134 -20.55 -0.65 1.39
N PRO A 135 -19.94 0.46 0.92
CA PRO A 135 -19.80 0.73 -0.50
C PRO A 135 -18.91 -0.32 -1.18
N ARG A 136 -19.20 -0.62 -2.46
CA ARG A 136 -18.35 -1.51 -3.27
C ARG A 136 -17.25 -0.71 -3.95
N LEU A 137 -15.99 -1.08 -3.69
CA LEU A 137 -14.81 -0.42 -4.23
C LEU A 137 -14.38 -1.09 -5.54
N MET A 138 -15.11 -0.81 -6.63
CA MET A 138 -14.99 -1.55 -7.90
C MET A 138 -13.94 -1.00 -8.87
N LYS A 139 -13.42 0.23 -8.68
CA LYS A 139 -12.44 0.78 -9.62
C LYS A 139 -11.13 -0.02 -9.57
N PRO A 140 -10.37 -0.15 -10.67
CA PRO A 140 -9.07 -0.82 -10.65
C PRO A 140 -8.10 -0.12 -9.67
N LYS A 141 -7.35 -0.90 -8.91
CA LYS A 141 -6.30 -0.41 -8.00
C LYS A 141 -4.95 -0.67 -8.65
N ILE A 142 -4.04 0.29 -8.54
CA ILE A 142 -2.64 0.05 -8.90
C ILE A 142 -2.04 -0.99 -7.95
N PRO A 143 -1.04 -1.77 -8.42
CA PRO A 143 -0.39 -2.78 -7.60
C PRO A 143 0.33 -2.21 -6.37
#